data_AF-A0A9D6JKV7-F1
#
_entry.id   AF-A0A9D6JKV7-F1
#
_cell.length_a   1.000
_cell.length_b   1.000
_cell.length_c   1.000
_cell.angle_alpha   90.00
_cell.angle_beta   90.00
_cell.angle_gamma   90.00
#
_symmetry.space_group_name_H-M   'P 1'
#
loop_
_entity.id
_entity.type
_entity.pdbx_description
1 polymer ?
#
loop_
_entity_poly.entity_id
_entity_poly.type
_entity_poly.pdbx_seq_one_letter_code
_entity_poly.pdbx_strand_id
1 'polypeptide(L)'
;MLRILIRYFIIACSTLLLIACSRPSIEDIEPHIRTHFQFALDEGIFEVKNMKFMDGDSAAAESYIAKIEFDVVFLKNMKDVTSHARRHAAATPVETFHRNQELFNLMTAFGKPKANTIVHVKADVVMQEKDDTWHASLISIFPQ
;
A
#
# COMPACT_ATOMS: atom_id res chain seq x y z
N MET A 1 -10.81 -8.08 -53.73
CA MET A 1 -9.83 -7.35 -52.90
C MET A 1 -10.47 -6.55 -51.76
N LEU A 2 -11.48 -5.71 -52.03
CA LEU A 2 -12.12 -4.86 -51.00
C LEU A 2 -12.63 -5.60 -49.74
N ARG A 3 -13.23 -6.79 -49.92
CA ARG A 3 -13.74 -7.63 -48.81
C ARG A 3 -12.65 -8.16 -47.87
N ILE A 4 -11.42 -8.31 -48.36
CA ILE A 4 -10.29 -8.81 -47.58
C ILE A 4 -9.74 -7.68 -46.69
N LEU A 5 -9.62 -6.47 -47.25
CA LEU A 5 -9.18 -5.29 -46.51
C LEU A 5 -10.12 -4.93 -45.35
N ILE A 6 -11.44 -5.04 -45.55
CA ILE A 6 -12.43 -4.79 -44.49
C ILE A 6 -12.29 -5.79 -43.34
N ARG A 7 -12.00 -7.07 -43.63
CA ARG A 7 -11.80 -8.09 -42.59
C ARG A 7 -10.54 -7.81 -41.77
N TYR A 8 -9.43 -7.45 -42.40
CA TYR A 8 -8.21 -7.08 -41.67
C TYR A 8 -8.37 -5.79 -40.86
N PHE A 9 -9.13 -4.81 -41.37
CA PHE A 9 -9.44 -3.58 -40.64
C PHE A 9 -10.28 -3.86 -39.39
N ILE A 10 -11.30 -4.73 -39.49
CA ILE A 10 -12.13 -5.10 -38.33
C ILE A 10 -11.29 -5.85 -37.29
N ILE A 11 -10.46 -6.82 -37.71
CA ILE A 11 -9.57 -7.57 -36.81
C ILE A 11 -8.59 -6.62 -36.11
N ALA A 12 -7.98 -5.68 -36.84
CA ALA A 12 -7.08 -4.67 -36.29
C ALA A 12 -7.78 -3.71 -35.31
N CYS A 13 -9.02 -3.32 -35.59
CA CYS A 13 -9.82 -2.47 -34.71
C CYS A 13 -10.22 -3.22 -33.43
N SER A 14 -10.54 -4.51 -33.50
CA SER A 14 -10.82 -5.34 -32.33
C SER A 14 -9.58 -5.64 -31.48
N THR A 15 -8.37 -5.68 -32.06
CA THR A 15 -7.14 -5.78 -31.27
C THR A 15 -6.76 -4.46 -30.58
N LEU A 16 -7.17 -3.31 -31.13
CA LEU A 16 -6.98 -1.99 -30.50
C LEU A 16 -7.97 -1.74 -29.34
N LEU A 17 -9.16 -2.34 -29.39
CA LEU A 17 -10.16 -2.26 -28.31
C LEU A 17 -9.87 -3.17 -27.10
N LEU A 18 -8.80 -4.00 -27.16
CA LEU A 18 -8.32 -4.81 -26.02
C LEU A 18 -7.31 -4.06 -25.14
N ILE A 19 -7.06 -2.78 -25.43
CA ILE A 19 -6.28 -1.83 -24.64
C ILE A 19 -7.33 -0.92 -23.98
N ALA A 20 -7.53 -0.78 -22.68
CA ALA A 20 -6.81 -1.22 -21.52
C ALA A 20 -7.84 -1.51 -20.43
N CYS A 21 -7.80 -2.72 -19.87
CA CYS A 21 -8.21 -2.89 -18.49
C CYS A 21 -6.89 -2.83 -17.72
N SER A 22 -6.43 -1.62 -17.40
CA SER A 22 -5.20 -1.40 -16.64
C SER A 22 -5.37 -2.12 -15.29
N ARG A 23 -4.40 -2.95 -14.93
CA ARG A 23 -4.31 -3.53 -13.58
C ARG A 23 -3.19 -2.78 -12.86
N PRO A 24 -3.39 -2.36 -11.61
CA PRO A 24 -2.32 -1.75 -10.84
C PRO A 24 -1.16 -2.73 -10.67
N SER A 25 0.05 -2.21 -10.85
CA SER A 25 1.31 -2.93 -10.62
C SER A 25 1.78 -2.79 -9.16
N ILE A 26 2.78 -3.58 -8.77
CA ILE A 26 3.43 -3.39 -7.46
C ILE A 26 4.08 -2.00 -7.37
N GLU A 27 4.60 -1.49 -8.48
CA GLU A 27 5.25 -0.17 -8.57
C GLU A 27 4.24 0.97 -8.28
N ASP A 28 2.96 0.76 -8.58
CA ASP A 28 1.88 1.68 -8.24
C ASP A 28 1.49 1.60 -6.74
N ILE A 29 1.59 0.41 -6.14
CA ILE A 29 1.15 0.14 -4.76
C ILE A 29 2.24 0.52 -3.75
N GLU A 30 3.50 0.17 -4.02
CA GLU A 30 4.59 0.27 -3.04
C GLU A 30 4.77 1.68 -2.48
N PRO A 31 4.78 2.77 -3.28
CA PRO A 31 4.95 4.11 -2.75
C PRO A 31 3.86 4.47 -1.74
N HIS A 32 2.61 4.12 -2.04
CA HIS A 32 1.48 4.43 -1.18
C HIS A 32 1.52 3.66 0.15
N ILE A 33 1.86 2.37 0.11
CA ILE A 33 2.03 1.57 1.32
C ILE A 33 3.19 2.11 2.15
N ARG A 34 4.32 2.42 1.52
CA ARG A 34 5.48 2.98 2.20
C ARG A 34 5.14 4.30 2.87
N THR A 35 4.41 5.21 2.19
CA THR A 35 3.94 6.47 2.77
C THR A 35 2.97 6.25 3.93
N HIS A 36 2.03 5.30 3.81
CA HIS A 36 1.08 4.99 4.87
C HIS A 36 1.79 4.58 6.17
N PHE A 37 2.80 3.72 6.06
CA PHE A 37 3.60 3.37 7.22
C PHE A 37 4.48 4.54 7.67
N GLN A 38 5.23 5.20 6.76
CA GLN A 38 6.12 6.34 7.06
C GLN A 38 5.45 7.47 7.84
N PHE A 39 4.24 7.86 7.44
CA PHE A 39 3.52 8.96 8.07
C PHE A 39 3.21 8.65 9.55
N ALA A 40 2.99 7.38 9.88
CA ALA A 40 2.61 7.00 11.23
C ALA A 40 3.74 7.19 12.25
N LEU A 41 5.05 7.09 11.91
CA LEU A 41 6.11 7.04 12.94
C LEU A 41 7.52 7.58 12.58
N ASP A 42 7.67 8.58 11.72
CA ASP A 42 8.97 9.14 11.29
C ASP A 42 9.89 8.11 10.54
N GLU A 43 10.81 8.63 9.71
CA GLU A 43 11.78 7.79 8.99
C GLU A 43 12.69 6.98 9.95
N GLY A 44 12.86 5.68 9.66
CA GLY A 44 13.83 4.82 10.35
C GLY A 44 13.29 4.05 11.56
N ILE A 45 11.98 3.92 11.72
CA ILE A 45 11.36 3.05 12.75
C ILE A 45 11.01 1.67 12.18
N PHE A 46 10.47 1.61 10.97
CA PHE A 46 10.23 0.39 10.23
C PHE A 46 10.75 0.52 8.80
N GLU A 47 10.83 -0.61 8.13
CA GLU A 47 11.09 -0.72 6.70
C GLU A 47 10.10 -1.73 6.11
N VAL A 48 9.52 -1.40 4.96
CA VAL A 48 8.68 -2.33 4.19
C VAL A 48 9.57 -3.06 3.19
N LYS A 49 9.54 -4.39 3.18
CA LYS A 49 10.32 -5.26 2.28
C LYS A 49 9.47 -6.33 1.64
N ASN A 50 10.03 -6.96 0.59
CA ASN A 50 9.50 -8.17 -0.02
C ASN A 50 8.02 -8.06 -0.44
N MET A 51 7.60 -6.88 -0.89
CA MET A 51 6.23 -6.66 -1.33
C MET A 51 5.92 -7.52 -2.54
N LYS A 52 4.79 -8.23 -2.48
CA LYS A 52 4.30 -9.08 -3.54
C LYS A 52 2.81 -8.89 -3.71
N PHE A 53 2.42 -8.90 -4.98
CA PHE A 53 1.03 -8.98 -5.37
C PHE A 53 0.58 -10.44 -5.30
N MET A 54 -0.46 -10.72 -4.52
CA MET A 54 -0.98 -12.08 -4.32
C MET A 54 -2.12 -12.37 -5.27
N ASP A 55 -3.14 -11.53 -5.24
CA ASP A 55 -4.36 -11.69 -6.02
C ASP A 55 -5.11 -10.35 -6.08
N GLY A 56 -6.16 -10.25 -6.87
CA GLY A 56 -7.06 -9.11 -6.79
C GLY A 56 -8.14 -9.13 -7.84
N ASP A 57 -9.18 -8.35 -7.57
CA ASP A 57 -10.39 -8.32 -8.37
C ASP A 57 -10.76 -6.87 -8.71
N SER A 58 -11.27 -6.66 -9.93
CA SER A 58 -11.90 -5.39 -10.27
C SER A 58 -13.21 -5.27 -9.48
N ALA A 59 -13.31 -4.20 -8.69
CA ALA A 59 -14.53 -3.88 -7.94
C ALA A 59 -15.47 -2.98 -8.76
N ALA A 60 -14.91 -2.14 -9.63
CA ALA A 60 -15.62 -1.27 -10.57
C ALA A 60 -14.73 -0.93 -11.77
N ALA A 61 -15.28 -0.20 -12.75
CA ALA A 61 -14.57 0.18 -13.98
C ALA A 61 -13.21 0.89 -13.72
N GLU A 62 -13.12 1.67 -12.65
CA GLU A 62 -11.93 2.44 -12.24
C GLU A 62 -11.42 2.01 -10.85
N SER A 63 -11.84 0.83 -10.37
CA SER A 63 -11.47 0.38 -9.03
C SER A 63 -11.07 -1.08 -9.02
N TYR A 64 -9.99 -1.35 -8.31
CA TYR A 64 -9.37 -2.66 -8.22
C TYR A 64 -8.97 -2.96 -6.78
N ILE A 65 -9.38 -4.10 -6.22
CA ILE A 65 -8.99 -4.52 -4.88
C ILE A 65 -7.78 -5.46 -5.02
N ALA A 66 -6.60 -4.98 -4.64
CA ALA A 66 -5.37 -5.74 -4.64
C ALA A 66 -5.14 -6.38 -3.27
N LYS A 67 -4.88 -7.68 -3.24
CA LYS A 67 -4.38 -8.42 -2.08
C LYS A 67 -2.86 -8.49 -2.20
N ILE A 68 -2.17 -7.95 -1.22
CA ILE A 68 -0.71 -7.92 -1.19
C ILE A 68 -0.17 -8.61 0.07
N GLU A 69 1.05 -9.10 -0.03
CA GLU A 69 1.86 -9.49 1.13
C GLU A 69 3.16 -8.69 1.15
N PHE A 70 3.63 -8.36 2.34
CA PHE A 70 4.91 -7.69 2.54
C PHE A 70 5.44 -7.92 3.95
N ASP A 71 6.72 -7.62 4.14
CA ASP A 71 7.40 -7.70 5.42
C ASP A 71 7.50 -6.31 6.03
N VAL A 72 7.06 -6.18 7.28
CA VAL A 72 7.36 -5.02 8.12
C VAL A 72 8.55 -5.37 8.99
N VAL A 73 9.70 -4.74 8.72
CA VAL A 73 10.93 -4.90 9.48
C VAL A 73 11.05 -3.78 10.49
N PHE A 74 10.98 -4.10 11.77
CA PHE A 74 11.14 -3.13 12.85
C PHE A 74 12.61 -2.82 13.07
N LEU A 75 13.06 -1.63 12.68
CA LEU A 75 14.46 -1.22 12.86
C LEU A 75 14.77 -0.82 14.31
N LYS A 76 13.74 -0.40 15.06
CA LYS A 76 13.81 -0.03 16.47
C LYS A 76 12.83 -0.85 17.30
N ASN A 77 13.16 -1.08 18.57
CA ASN A 77 12.22 -1.69 19.50
C ASN A 77 11.16 -0.65 19.97
N MET A 78 10.01 -1.12 20.46
CA MET A 78 8.92 -0.21 20.88
C MET A 78 9.29 0.78 21.98
N LYS A 79 10.27 0.47 22.83
CA LYS A 79 10.74 1.40 23.86
C LYS A 79 11.46 2.58 23.21
N ASP A 80 12.29 2.32 22.20
CA ASP A 80 13.00 3.35 21.44
C ASP A 80 12.05 4.17 20.59
N VAL A 81 11.04 3.54 19.99
CA VAL A 81 9.96 4.21 19.23
C VAL A 81 9.19 5.18 20.14
N THR A 82 8.76 4.71 21.32
CA THR A 82 8.03 5.54 22.28
C THR A 82 8.89 6.68 22.81
N SER A 83 10.18 6.42 23.06
CA SER A 83 11.13 7.44 23.53
C SER A 83 11.45 8.45 22.43
N HIS A 84 11.49 8.02 21.16
CA HIS A 84 11.62 8.89 20.00
C HIS A 84 10.40 9.79 19.84
N ALA A 85 9.20 9.22 19.85
CA ALA A 85 7.94 9.94 19.75
C ALA A 85 7.73 10.94 20.89
N ARG A 86 8.15 10.63 22.12
CA ARG A 86 8.12 11.58 23.24
C ARG A 86 9.09 12.74 23.08
N ARG A 87 10.27 12.49 22.52
CA ARG A 87 11.29 13.53 22.26
C ARG A 87 10.93 14.44 21.09
N HIS A 88 10.16 13.91 20.14
CA HIS A 88 9.68 14.62 18.95
C HIS A 88 8.18 14.96 19.04
N ALA A 89 7.58 14.82 20.22
CA ALA A 89 6.22 15.27 20.48
C ALA A 89 6.22 16.78 20.22
N ALA A 90 5.45 17.17 19.21
CA ALA A 90 5.44 18.53 18.70
C ALA A 90 4.85 19.51 19.74
N ALA A 91 4.99 20.81 19.50
CA ALA A 91 4.77 21.86 20.49
C ALA A 91 3.33 21.92 21.03
N THR A 92 2.36 21.26 20.37
CA THR A 92 0.95 21.31 20.76
C THR A 92 0.44 20.02 21.43
N PRO A 93 -0.53 20.13 22.37
CA PRO A 93 -1.18 18.98 22.97
C PRO A 93 -1.89 18.05 21.97
N VAL A 94 -2.41 18.61 20.86
CA VAL A 94 -3.15 17.87 19.83
C VAL A 94 -2.23 16.91 19.07
N GLU A 95 -1.05 17.38 18.65
CA GLU A 95 -0.07 16.56 17.95
C GLU A 95 0.47 15.44 18.85
N THR A 96 0.65 15.74 20.14
CA THR A 96 1.05 14.74 21.14
C THR A 96 0.00 13.63 21.29
N PHE A 97 -1.28 14.00 21.33
CA PHE A 97 -2.38 13.04 21.38
C PHE A 97 -2.40 12.16 20.12
N HIS A 98 -2.27 12.76 18.93
CA HIS A 98 -2.26 12.04 17.66
C HIS A 98 -1.13 11.00 17.61
N ARG A 99 0.10 11.39 17.95
CA ARG A 99 1.24 10.44 17.99
C ARG A 99 1.03 9.31 19.01
N ASN A 100 0.43 9.59 20.17
CA ASN A 100 0.12 8.55 21.14
C ASN A 100 -0.93 7.57 20.63
N GLN A 101 -1.92 8.05 19.86
CA GLN A 101 -2.90 7.21 19.21
C GLN A 101 -2.26 6.31 18.14
N GLU A 102 -1.35 6.85 17.32
CA GLU A 102 -0.61 6.07 16.33
C GLU A 102 0.27 4.99 16.98
N LEU A 103 0.99 5.33 18.05
CA LEU A 103 1.76 4.36 18.83
C LEU A 103 0.87 3.25 19.40
N PHE A 104 -0.31 3.62 19.92
CA PHE A 104 -1.26 2.65 20.45
C PHE A 104 -1.80 1.73 19.36
N ASN A 105 -2.13 2.27 18.19
CA ASN A 105 -2.56 1.49 17.03
C ASN A 105 -1.46 0.51 16.60
N LEU A 106 -0.20 0.96 16.54
CA LEU A 106 0.92 0.10 16.19
C LEU A 106 1.13 -1.01 17.23
N MET A 107 1.04 -0.70 18.53
CA MET A 107 1.13 -1.72 19.58
C MET A 107 -0.02 -2.73 19.52
N THR A 108 -1.20 -2.29 19.12
CA THR A 108 -2.38 -3.16 18.98
C THR A 108 -2.24 -4.07 17.77
N ALA A 109 -1.72 -3.54 16.65
CA ALA A 109 -1.52 -4.31 15.43
C ALA A 109 -0.33 -5.29 15.53
N PHE A 110 0.81 -4.84 16.07
CA PHE A 110 2.08 -5.59 15.98
C PHE A 110 2.64 -6.03 17.35
N GLY A 111 1.99 -5.66 18.46
CA GLY A 111 2.43 -6.01 19.80
C GLY A 111 3.64 -5.19 20.27
N LYS A 112 4.66 -5.87 20.79
CA LYS A 112 5.90 -5.26 21.31
C LYS A 112 7.12 -5.78 20.54
N PRO A 113 7.24 -5.47 19.24
CA PRO A 113 8.37 -5.94 18.43
C PRO A 113 9.70 -5.43 18.98
N LYS A 114 10.70 -6.31 18.93
CA LYS A 114 12.11 -5.97 19.17
C LYS A 114 12.71 -5.40 17.87
N ALA A 115 13.86 -4.75 17.97
CA ALA A 115 14.63 -4.38 16.78
C ALA A 115 14.96 -5.64 15.96
N ASN A 116 14.94 -5.49 14.64
CA ASN A 116 15.04 -6.51 13.61
C ASN A 116 13.94 -7.59 13.64
N THR A 117 12.82 -7.35 14.34
CA THR A 117 11.65 -8.23 14.20
C THR A 117 11.07 -8.04 12.81
N ILE A 118 10.81 -9.15 12.13
CA ILE A 118 10.10 -9.17 10.85
C ILE A 118 8.69 -9.66 11.13
N VAL A 119 7.70 -8.88 10.73
CA VAL A 119 6.30 -9.29 10.76
C VAL A 119 5.82 -9.41 9.32
N HIS A 120 5.34 -10.60 8.97
CA HIS A 120 4.71 -10.84 7.68
C HIS A 120 3.28 -10.29 7.73
N VAL A 121 2.94 -9.47 6.74
CA VAL A 121 1.67 -8.77 6.71
C VAL A 121 0.96 -9.10 5.40
N LYS A 122 -0.33 -9.44 5.51
CA LYS A 122 -1.25 -9.44 4.38
C LYS A 122 -2.14 -8.21 4.45
N ALA A 123 -2.38 -7.56 3.33
CA ALA A 123 -3.24 -6.40 3.28
C ALA A 123 -4.11 -6.40 2.04
N ASP A 124 -5.32 -5.89 2.20
CA ASP A 124 -6.21 -5.57 1.09
C ASP A 124 -6.15 -4.06 0.83
N VAL A 125 -5.99 -3.70 -0.44
CA VAL A 125 -5.76 -2.33 -0.89
C VAL A 125 -6.78 -2.02 -1.98
N VAL A 126 -7.60 -0.97 -1.79
CA VAL A 126 -8.39 -0.42 -2.90
C VAL A 126 -7.47 0.46 -3.72
N MET A 127 -7.36 0.12 -4.98
CA MET A 127 -6.74 0.93 -6.02
C MET A 127 -7.87 1.65 -6.77
N GLN A 128 -7.77 2.96 -6.90
CA GLN A 128 -8.67 3.78 -7.73
C GLN A 128 -7.85 4.46 -8.81
N GLU A 129 -8.27 4.29 -10.06
CA GLU A 129 -7.66 4.97 -11.19
C GLU A 129 -8.25 6.38 -11.29
N LYS A 130 -7.38 7.38 -11.35
CA LYS A 130 -7.77 8.78 -11.55
C LYS A 130 -6.70 9.46 -12.39
N ASP A 131 -7.12 10.14 -13.46
CA ASP A 131 -6.22 10.86 -14.35
C ASP A 131 -5.05 9.98 -14.84
N ASP A 132 -5.37 8.74 -15.27
CA ASP A 132 -4.43 7.70 -15.71
C ASP A 132 -3.39 7.27 -14.65
N THR A 133 -3.65 7.56 -13.37
CA THR A 133 -2.77 7.19 -12.24
C THR A 133 -3.54 6.38 -11.21
N TRP A 134 -2.90 5.35 -10.67
CA TRP A 134 -3.46 4.55 -9.60
C TRP A 134 -3.21 5.16 -8.23
N HIS A 135 -4.27 5.31 -7.44
CA HIS A 135 -4.22 5.72 -6.05
C HIS A 135 -4.58 4.58 -5.12
N ALA A 136 -3.70 4.28 -4.17
CA ALA A 136 -3.91 3.19 -3.22
C ALA A 136 -4.49 3.69 -1.90
N SER A 137 -5.49 2.98 -1.40
CA SER A 137 -6.06 3.15 -0.07
C SER A 137 -6.07 1.81 0.67
N LEU A 138 -5.42 1.78 1.82
CA LEU A 138 -5.28 0.56 2.63
C LEU A 138 -6.60 0.29 3.37
N ILE A 139 -7.19 -0.88 3.15
CA ILE A 139 -8.50 -1.26 3.72
C ILE A 139 -8.32 -1.99 5.04
N SER A 140 -7.41 -2.97 5.04
CA SER A 140 -7.22 -3.88 6.16
C SER A 140 -5.80 -4.39 6.18
N ILE A 141 -5.29 -4.62 7.40
CA ILE A 141 -3.96 -5.16 7.68
C ILE A 141 -4.16 -6.39 8.55
N PHE A 142 -3.56 -7.50 8.13
CA PHE A 142 -3.57 -8.77 8.85
C PHE A 142 -2.12 -9.18 9.15
N PRO A 143 -1.59 -8.78 10.32
CA PRO A 143 -0.31 -9.27 10.82
C PRO A 143 -0.40 -10.79 11.04
N GLN A 144 0.61 -11.53 10.58
CA GLN A 144 0.71 -12.99 10.73
C GLN A 144 1.64 -13.40 11.86
#